data_AF-A0A7X1GUD6-F1
#
_entry.id   AF-A0A7X1GUD6-F1
#
_cell.length_a   1.000
_cell.length_b   1.000
_cell.length_c   1.000
_cell.angle_alpha   90.00
_cell.angle_beta   90.00
_cell.angle_gamma   90.00
#
_symmetry.space_group_name_H-M   'P 1'
#
loop_
_entity.id
_entity.type
_entity.pdbx_description
1 polymer ?
#
loop_
_entity_poly.entity_id
_entity_poly.type
_entity_poly.pdbx_seq_one_letter_code
_entity_poly.pdbx_strand_id
1 'polypeptide(L)' 'MDYYCNATSCTYDGQGPYVLSLPPEACIDENNCAVVYCPYCQSKMVIRHQTIAAHPAD' A
#
# COMPACT_ATOMS: atom_id res chain seq x y z
N MET A 1 -6.72 3.11 -0.74
CA MET A 1 -5.33 3.15 -0.23
C MET A 1 -4.49 2.20 -1.07
N ASP A 2 -3.34 2.65 -1.55
CA ASP A 2 -2.48 1.84 -2.42
C ASP A 2 -1.28 1.27 -1.65
N TYR A 3 -1.09 -0.04 -1.79
CA TYR A 3 0.07 -0.78 -1.28
C TYR A 3 0.98 -1.14 -2.43
N TYR A 4 2.28 -0.96 -2.23
CA TYR A 4 3.29 -1.22 -3.25
C TYR A 4 4.25 -2.30 -2.77
N CYS A 5 4.57 -3.25 -3.64
CA CYS A 5 5.70 -4.15 -3.44
C CYS A 5 6.98 -3.49 -3.97
N ASN A 6 7.97 -3.31 -3.10
CA ASN A 6 9.28 -2.72 -3.43
C ASN A 6 10.44 -3.74 -3.38
N ALA A 7 10.13 -5.03 -3.22
CA ALA A 7 11.15 -6.07 -3.24
C ALA A 7 11.75 -6.22 -4.64
N THR A 8 13.07 -6.10 -4.76
CA THR A 8 13.81 -6.24 -6.02
C THR A 8 13.81 -7.68 -6.55
N SER A 9 13.57 -8.66 -5.68
CA SER A 9 13.42 -10.08 -6.02
C SER A 9 11.98 -10.47 -6.35
N CYS A 10 11.07 -9.50 -6.49
CA CYS A 10 9.67 -9.80 -6.81
C CYS A 10 9.55 -10.43 -8.19
N THR A 11 8.79 -11.52 -8.29
CA THR A 11 8.53 -12.26 -9.53
C THR A 11 7.33 -11.73 -10.32
N TYR A 12 6.75 -10.60 -9.88
CA TYR A 12 5.69 -9.93 -10.63
C TYR A 12 6.23 -9.51 -12.01
N ASP A 13 5.53 -9.94 -13.06
CA ASP A 13 5.91 -9.81 -14.46
C ASP A 13 5.27 -8.61 -15.17
N GLY A 14 4.48 -7.80 -14.43
CA GLY A 14 3.88 -6.58 -14.94
C GLY A 14 4.85 -5.41 -15.07
N GLN A 15 4.37 -4.31 -15.66
CA GLN A 15 5.15 -3.08 -15.78
C GLN A 15 5.22 -2.34 -14.45
N GLY A 16 6.39 -2.38 -13.81
CA GLY A 16 6.65 -1.69 -12.55
C GLY A 16 6.31 -2.52 -11.31
N PRO A 17 6.26 -1.89 -10.12
CA PRO A 17 5.96 -2.60 -8.87
C PRO A 17 4.51 -3.10 -8.85
N TYR A 18 4.29 -4.27 -8.25
CA TYR A 18 2.93 -4.74 -7.98
C TYR A 18 2.23 -3.76 -7.03
N VAL A 19 1.00 -3.38 -7.39
CA VAL A 19 0.15 -2.46 -6.62
C VAL A 19 -1.15 -3.17 -6.25
N LEU A 20 -1.50 -3.11 -4.96
CA LEU A 20 -2.82 -3.51 -4.47
C LEU A 20 -3.55 -2.25 -3.98
N SER A 21 -4.64 -1.90 -4.65
CA SER A 21 -5.52 -0.81 -4.23
C SER A 21 -6.67 -1.39 -3.42
N LEU A 22 -6.72 -1.06 -2.13
CA LEU A 22 -7.86 -1.36 -1.27
C LEU A 22 -8.84 -0.18 -1.29
N PRO A 23 -10.14 -0.44 -1.43
CA PRO A 23 -11.12 0.62 -1.39
C PRO A 23 -11.28 1.14 0.06
N PRO A 24 -11.78 2.37 0.26
CA PRO A 24 -11.84 3.00 1.58
C PRO A 24 -12.62 2.18 2.62
N GLU A 25 -13.69 1.50 2.21
CA GLU A 25 -14.52 0.65 3.07
C GLU A 25 -13.81 -0.62 3.57
N ALA A 26 -12.74 -1.05 2.88
CA ALA A 26 -11.91 -2.17 3.32
C ALA A 26 -10.83 -1.74 4.33
N CYS A 27 -10.66 -0.43 4.54
CA CYS A 27 -9.78 0.12 5.56
C CYS A 27 -10.57 0.25 6.87
N ILE A 28 -10.55 -0.81 7.69
CA ILE A 28 -11.48 -0.98 8.82
C ILE A 28 -11.15 -0.03 10.00
N ASP A 29 -9.90 0.45 10.14
CA ASP A 29 -9.50 1.40 11.21
C ASP A 29 -8.53 2.49 10.74
N GLU A 30 -8.56 3.65 11.42
CA GLU A 30 -7.66 4.81 11.18
C GLU A 30 -6.18 4.49 11.44
N ASN A 31 -5.90 3.38 12.13
CA ASN A 31 -4.55 2.89 12.43
C ASN A 31 -4.06 1.81 11.46
N ASN A 32 -4.94 1.32 10.57
CA ASN A 32 -4.69 0.28 9.59
C ASN A 32 -3.82 -0.87 10.12
N CYS A 33 -4.37 -1.68 11.04
CA CYS A 33 -3.65 -2.77 11.70
C CYS A 33 -3.29 -3.94 10.74
N ALA A 34 -3.69 -3.89 9.47
CA ALA A 34 -3.44 -4.94 8.50
C ALA A 34 -2.06 -4.81 7.84
N VAL A 35 -1.22 -5.81 8.03
CA VAL A 35 0.01 -5.96 7.25
C VAL A 35 -0.32 -6.68 5.94
N VAL A 36 -0.18 -5.97 4.83
CA VAL A 36 -0.35 -6.54 3.49
C VAL A 36 0.96 -7.15 2.99
N TYR A 37 0.87 -8.34 2.40
CA TYR A 37 2.00 -9.07 1.81
C TYR A 37 1.80 -9.25 0.31
N CYS A 38 2.88 -9.14 -0.45
CA CYS A 38 2.88 -9.34 -1.89
C CYS A 38 2.60 -10.82 -2.22
N PRO A 39 1.63 -11.15 -3.09
CA PRO A 39 1.33 -12.54 -3.43
C PRO A 39 2.41 -13.22 -4.28
N TYR A 40 3.30 -12.44 -4.90
CA TYR A 40 4.36 -12.96 -5.78
C TYR A 40 5.64 -13.34 -5.03
N CYS A 41 6.00 -12.56 -4.01
CA CYS A 41 7.28 -12.72 -3.31
C CYS A 41 7.17 -12.74 -1.78
N GLN A 42 5.95 -12.66 -1.25
CA GLN A 42 5.66 -12.69 0.19
C GLN A 42 6.36 -11.58 0.99
N SER A 43 6.89 -10.55 0.32
CA SER A 43 7.46 -9.39 0.96
C SER A 43 6.36 -8.48 1.49
N LYS A 44 6.61 -7.87 2.65
CA LYS A 44 5.71 -6.86 3.24
C LYS A 44 5.56 -5.68 2.28
N MET A 45 4.33 -5.29 2.01
CA MET A 45 4.02 -4.14 1.15
C MET A 45 4.00 -2.84 1.95
N VAL A 46 4.29 -1.73 1.27
CA VAL A 46 4.36 -0.40 1.88
C VAL A 46 3.28 0.51 1.31
N ILE A 47 2.73 1.38 2.15
CA ILE A 47 1.82 2.44 1.74
C ILE A 47 2.67 3.66 1.44
N ARG A 48 2.51 4.27 0.26
CA ARG A 48 2.96 5.66 0.09
C ARG A 48 1.94 6.53 0.81
N HIS A 49 2.27 7.02 2.00
CA HIS A 49 1.50 8.12 2.58
C HIS A 49 1.52 9.27 1.57
N GLN A 50 0.39 9.55 0.94
CA GLN A 50 0.11 10.91 0.52
C GLN A 50 0.11 11.70 1.83
N THR A 51 1.10 12.56 2.03
CA THR A 51 1.03 13.61 3.02
C THR A 51 -0.26 14.35 2.72
N ILE A 52 -1.32 14.07 3.48
CA ILE A 52 -2.50 14.92 3.50
C ILE A 52 -1.95 16.26 3.96
N ALA A 53 -1.83 17.21 3.04
CA ALA A 53 -1.53 18.58 3.38
C ALA A 53 -2.51 18.95 4.50
N ALA A 54 -1.97 19.23 5.69
CA ALA A 54 -2.74 19.70 6.81
C ALA A 54 -3.69 20.78 6.30
N HIS A 55 -5.00 20.53 6.40
CA HIS A 55 -5.98 21.58 6.20
C HIS A 55 -5.58 22.76 7.09
N PRO A 56 -5.50 24.00 6.57
CA PRO A 56 -5.31 25.16 7.44
C PRO A 56 -6.52 25.21 8.37
N ALA A 57 -6.25 25.24 9.67
CA ALA A 57 -7.26 25.58 10.65
C ALA A 57 -7.79 26.99 10.35
N ASP A 58 -9.11 27.12 10.47
CA ASP A 58 -9.92 28.34 10.41
C ASP A 58 -9.28 29.52 11.17
#